data_AF-A0A8S9C045-F1
#
_entry.id   AF-A0A8S9C045-F1
#
_cell.length_a   1.000
_cell.length_b   1.000
_cell.length_c   1.000
_cell.angle_alpha   90.00
_cell.angle_beta   90.00
_cell.angle_gamma   90.00
#
_symmetry.space_group_name_H-M   'P 1'
#
loop_
_entity.id
_entity.type
_entity.pdbx_description
1 polymer ?
#
loop_
_entity_poly.entity_id
_entity_poly.type
_entity_poly.pdbx_seq_one_letter_code
_entity_poly.pdbx_strand_id
1 'polypeptide(L)'
;MSFTPSSIEEISQRLEHLSHELQSTNQESQAESDNSFSAPSTPSLKTPNNDDANESDNEEESTAPSTNTTITPLENITSSPNVPPNKEIKLCTQTDVYASPKTQHFSREFAVFLTQREASTSIAVGQAQARYIDRACLYPKPKKKNQKQTRNKHSFAKALEPLNAGDSDGLALALQFFNSNGTLMSKHTHPRHPSSPFGAELNSGAVLVLSYLLVERAFRRRGMGRVLISELIAKAKRARGGVEWVFVKPGVIPADLEVEGKEEEMEEVEKRMYAEAVAFYRGVGFRRVGGSKWFCLAVDEVHASRRVRVEDDAGEIVES
;
A
#
# COMPACT_ATOMS: atom_id res chain seq x y z
N MET A 1 30.71 25.47 3.72
CA MET A 1 31.18 24.07 3.85
C MET A 1 30.59 23.31 2.68
N SER A 2 31.45 22.91 1.73
CA SER A 2 31.09 22.15 0.53
C SER A 2 30.82 20.69 0.90
N PHE A 3 29.65 20.18 0.54
CA PHE A 3 29.34 18.75 0.64
C PHE A 3 30.16 17.99 -0.39
N THR A 4 30.75 16.85 0.02
CA THR A 4 31.41 15.94 -0.90
C THR A 4 30.36 15.14 -1.67
N PRO A 5 30.43 15.06 -3.01
CA PRO A 5 29.45 14.35 -3.84
C PRO A 5 29.38 12.83 -3.62
N SER A 6 30.35 12.26 -2.87
CA SER A 6 30.51 10.82 -2.64
C SER A 6 29.30 10.13 -1.99
N SER A 7 28.57 10.79 -1.09
CA SER A 7 27.53 10.11 -0.30
C SER A 7 26.22 9.89 -1.04
N ILE A 8 25.87 10.74 -2.00
CA ILE A 8 24.65 10.58 -2.82
C ILE A 8 24.89 9.51 -3.89
N GLU A 9 26.10 9.47 -4.45
CA GLU A 9 26.48 8.50 -5.47
C GLU A 9 26.59 7.08 -4.88
N GLU A 10 27.10 6.93 -3.66
CA GLU A 10 27.07 5.66 -2.91
C GLU A 10 25.65 5.16 -2.63
N ILE A 11 24.73 6.05 -2.24
CA ILE A 11 23.33 5.66 -1.99
C ILE A 11 22.67 5.23 -3.30
N SER A 12 22.94 5.94 -4.40
CA SER A 12 22.41 5.61 -5.72
C SER A 12 22.93 4.25 -6.22
N GLN A 13 24.24 3.98 -6.07
CA GLN A 13 24.84 2.68 -6.42
C GLN A 13 24.31 1.54 -5.57
N ARG A 14 24.05 1.78 -4.28
CA ARG A 14 23.51 0.77 -3.37
C ARG A 14 22.03 0.46 -3.69
N LEU A 15 21.27 1.45 -4.17
CA LEU A 15 19.90 1.24 -4.66
C LEU A 15 19.86 0.49 -6.00
N GLU A 16 20.79 0.75 -6.92
CA GLU A 16 20.92 -0.03 -8.15
C GLU A 16 21.28 -1.48 -7.84
N HIS A 17 22.18 -1.73 -6.88
CA HIS A 17 22.53 -3.07 -6.44
C HIS A 17 21.33 -3.82 -5.84
N LEU A 18 20.60 -3.19 -4.91
CA LEU A 18 19.40 -3.80 -4.30
C LEU A 18 18.29 -4.06 -5.32
N SER A 19 18.13 -3.19 -6.31
CA SER A 19 17.17 -3.41 -7.40
C SER A 19 17.56 -4.58 -8.29
N HIS A 20 18.85 -4.80 -8.55
CA HIS A 20 19.33 -5.95 -9.31
C HIS A 20 19.19 -7.26 -8.53
N GLU A 21 19.48 -7.24 -7.23
CA GLU A 21 19.40 -8.41 -6.34
C GLU A 21 17.95 -8.94 -6.22
N LEU A 22 16.97 -8.03 -6.14
CA LEU A 22 15.55 -8.36 -6.16
C LEU A 22 15.05 -8.91 -7.51
N GLN A 23 15.72 -8.57 -8.62
CA GLN A 23 15.38 -9.09 -9.95
C GLN A 23 15.96 -10.49 -10.19
N SER A 24 17.15 -10.77 -9.65
CA SER A 24 17.81 -12.08 -9.79
C SER A 24 17.11 -13.18 -8.99
N THR A 25 16.61 -12.89 -7.79
CA THR A 25 15.88 -13.85 -6.94
C THR A 25 14.55 -14.32 -7.54
N ASN A 26 13.92 -13.50 -8.40
CA ASN A 26 12.70 -13.87 -9.12
C ASN A 26 12.94 -14.73 -10.38
N GLN A 27 14.18 -14.82 -10.89
CA GLN A 27 14.50 -15.68 -12.04
C GLN A 27 14.86 -17.12 -11.62
N GLU A 28 15.46 -17.31 -10.45
CA GLU A 28 15.76 -18.66 -9.94
C GLU A 28 14.50 -19.44 -9.55
N SER A 29 13.46 -18.75 -9.08
CA SER A 29 12.15 -19.34 -8.73
C SER A 29 11.31 -19.78 -9.93
N GLN A 30 11.67 -19.40 -11.17
CA GLN A 30 11.03 -19.89 -12.40
C GLN A 30 11.75 -21.08 -13.05
N ALA A 31 12.96 -21.43 -12.60
CA ALA A 31 13.71 -22.56 -13.17
C ALA A 31 13.35 -23.92 -12.53
N GLU A 32 12.64 -23.93 -11.39
CA GLU A 32 12.30 -25.16 -10.66
C GLU A 32 10.88 -25.71 -10.94
N SER A 33 10.04 -25.01 -11.71
CA SER A 33 8.65 -25.44 -11.99
C SER A 33 8.49 -26.36 -13.22
N ASP A 34 9.56 -26.63 -13.98
CA ASP A 34 9.51 -27.38 -15.25
C ASP A 34 9.96 -28.85 -15.11
N ASN A 35 9.78 -29.47 -13.94
CA ASN A 35 9.99 -30.92 -13.80
C ASN A 35 8.66 -31.67 -13.56
N SER A 36 8.21 -32.30 -14.63
CA SER A 36 6.98 -33.07 -14.80
C SER A 36 6.85 -34.25 -13.83
N PHE A 37 5.68 -34.39 -13.19
CA PHE A 37 5.25 -35.67 -12.62
C PHE A 37 3.80 -35.98 -13.00
N SER A 38 3.64 -37.09 -13.71
CA SER A 38 2.37 -37.65 -14.19
C SER A 38 1.56 -38.26 -13.04
N ALA A 39 0.29 -37.89 -12.92
CA ALA A 39 -0.63 -38.44 -11.94
C ALA A 39 -1.30 -39.75 -12.44
N PRO A 40 -1.48 -40.78 -11.58
CA PRO A 40 -2.42 -41.85 -11.83
C PRO A 40 -3.80 -41.55 -11.19
N SER A 41 -4.84 -41.81 -11.97
CA SER A 41 -6.26 -41.77 -11.63
C SER A 41 -6.69 -42.95 -10.73
N THR A 42 -7.45 -42.71 -9.65
CA THR A 42 -8.43 -43.66 -9.07
C THR A 42 -9.31 -42.99 -7.96
N PRO A 43 -10.41 -43.61 -7.46
CA PRO A 43 -11.76 -43.10 -7.69
C PRO A 43 -12.53 -42.67 -6.42
N SER A 44 -13.71 -42.07 -6.65
CA SER A 44 -14.74 -41.70 -5.68
C SER A 44 -15.01 -42.71 -4.57
N LEU A 45 -15.09 -42.23 -3.33
CA LEU A 45 -15.76 -42.92 -2.23
C LEU A 45 -16.77 -42.01 -1.52
N LYS A 46 -17.81 -42.68 -1.02
CA LYS A 46 -19.10 -42.21 -0.52
C LYS A 46 -19.00 -41.47 0.81
N THR A 47 -19.88 -40.49 0.98
CA THR A 47 -20.35 -39.96 2.27
C THR A 47 -21.14 -40.99 3.07
N PRO A 48 -21.10 -40.89 4.41
CA PRO A 48 -22.29 -41.14 5.21
C PRO A 48 -22.66 -39.94 6.09
N ASN A 49 -23.97 -39.76 6.19
CA ASN A 49 -24.66 -38.96 7.20
C ASN A 49 -24.21 -39.36 8.61
N ASN A 50 -24.22 -38.38 9.52
CA ASN A 50 -24.61 -38.61 10.91
C ASN A 50 -25.36 -37.36 11.40
N ASP A 51 -26.64 -37.56 11.66
CA ASP A 51 -27.41 -36.83 12.65
C ASP A 51 -26.83 -37.15 14.03
N ASP A 52 -26.71 -36.17 14.92
CA ASP A 52 -27.13 -36.33 16.31
C ASP A 52 -27.14 -35.00 17.07
N ALA A 53 -28.04 -34.98 18.05
CA ALA A 53 -28.59 -33.86 18.76
C ALA A 53 -27.81 -33.46 20.04
N ASN A 54 -28.37 -32.44 20.70
CA ASN A 54 -28.25 -32.04 22.12
C ASN A 54 -27.13 -31.07 22.55
N GLU A 55 -27.56 -29.94 23.11
CA GLU A 55 -27.38 -29.48 24.52
C GLU A 55 -27.70 -27.98 24.56
N SER A 56 -28.87 -27.58 25.09
CA SER A 56 -29.16 -27.25 26.49
C SER A 56 -28.53 -25.93 26.99
N ASP A 57 -29.41 -24.93 27.09
CA ASP A 57 -29.74 -24.14 28.28
C ASP A 57 -28.67 -23.69 29.30
N ASN A 58 -28.88 -22.42 29.68
CA ASN A 58 -28.65 -21.75 30.97
C ASN A 58 -27.31 -21.06 31.24
N GLU A 59 -27.39 -19.76 31.56
CA GLU A 59 -27.18 -19.13 32.88
C GLU A 59 -26.72 -17.66 32.69
N GLU A 60 -27.56 -16.71 33.11
CA GLU A 60 -27.40 -15.86 34.31
C GLU A 60 -26.21 -14.89 34.21
N GLU A 61 -26.43 -13.59 34.01
CA GLU A 61 -26.78 -12.61 35.05
C GLU A 61 -25.78 -12.62 36.23
N SER A 62 -24.81 -11.71 36.22
CA SER A 62 -24.15 -11.28 37.46
C SER A 62 -23.58 -9.87 37.35
N THR A 63 -24.37 -8.98 37.93
CA THR A 63 -24.11 -7.62 38.39
C THR A 63 -23.17 -7.63 39.59
N ALA A 64 -22.11 -6.80 39.63
CA ALA A 64 -21.55 -6.16 40.85
C ALA A 64 -20.39 -5.19 40.48
N PRO A 65 -19.79 -4.42 41.43
CA PRO A 65 -20.15 -3.04 41.66
C PRO A 65 -18.96 -2.06 41.50
N SER A 66 -19.30 -0.81 41.19
CA SER A 66 -18.39 0.32 41.20
C SER A 66 -17.92 0.66 42.62
N THR A 67 -16.62 0.47 42.87
CA THR A 67 -15.93 0.96 44.06
C THR A 67 -15.45 2.40 43.83
N ASN A 68 -16.04 3.34 44.57
CA ASN A 68 -15.57 4.72 44.66
C ASN A 68 -14.29 4.76 45.52
N THR A 69 -13.15 5.02 44.87
CA THR A 69 -11.87 5.25 45.55
C THR A 69 -11.76 6.70 45.98
N THR A 70 -11.76 6.90 47.30
CA THR A 70 -11.43 8.13 48.01
C THR A 70 -10.03 8.63 47.63
N ILE A 71 -9.95 9.87 47.14
CA ILE A 71 -8.70 10.57 46.81
C ILE A 71 -8.19 11.26 48.08
N THR A 72 -7.04 10.81 48.58
CA THR A 72 -6.23 11.53 49.57
C THR A 72 -5.33 12.55 48.87
N PRO A 73 -5.15 13.78 49.41
CA PRO A 73 -4.23 14.75 48.84
C PRO A 73 -2.80 14.40 49.24
N LEU A 74 -1.95 14.09 48.25
CA LEU A 74 -0.53 13.87 48.46
C LEU A 74 0.21 15.21 48.46
N GLU A 75 0.85 15.49 49.60
CA GLU A 75 1.69 16.66 49.83
C GLU A 75 2.97 16.64 48.96
N ASN A 76 3.34 17.85 48.52
CA ASN A 76 4.69 18.35 48.22
C ASN A 76 5.79 17.33 47.89
N ILE A 77 6.06 17.16 46.59
CA ILE A 77 7.36 16.65 46.11
C ILE A 77 8.16 17.81 45.52
N THR A 78 9.16 18.18 46.30
CA THR A 78 10.44 18.82 46.01
C THR A 78 10.86 18.82 44.53
N SER A 79 11.16 20.03 44.05
CA SER A 79 11.77 20.37 42.76
C SER A 79 12.97 19.48 42.40
N SER A 80 12.79 18.62 41.40
CA SER A 80 13.85 17.79 40.83
C SER A 80 14.76 18.60 39.88
N PRO A 81 16.09 18.50 40.00
CA PRO A 81 17.03 19.30 39.23
C PRO A 81 17.34 18.67 37.86
N ASN A 82 17.36 19.52 36.83
CA ASN A 82 18.11 19.34 35.58
C ASN A 82 17.65 18.22 34.63
N VAL A 83 16.43 18.34 34.06
CA VAL A 83 16.12 17.65 32.79
C VAL A 83 16.88 18.39 31.68
N PRO A 84 17.83 17.74 30.98
CA PRO A 84 18.54 18.39 29.89
C PRO A 84 17.54 18.86 28.83
N PRO A 85 17.75 20.04 28.21
CA PRO A 85 16.83 20.59 27.23
C PRO A 85 16.58 19.56 26.13
N ASN A 86 15.31 19.20 25.94
CA ASN A 86 14.86 18.24 24.96
C ASN A 86 15.36 18.70 23.58
N LYS A 87 16.38 18.01 23.05
CA LYS A 87 16.99 18.39 21.77
C LYS A 87 15.92 18.33 20.69
N GLU A 88 15.62 19.47 20.08
CA GLU A 88 14.59 19.57 19.05
C GLU A 88 15.00 18.69 17.85
N ILE A 89 14.25 17.60 17.64
CA ILE A 89 14.46 16.70 16.52
C ILE A 89 13.86 17.37 15.28
N LYS A 90 14.73 17.79 14.34
CA LYS A 90 14.29 18.37 13.06
C LYS A 90 14.25 17.30 11.97
N LEU A 91 13.05 16.98 11.51
CA LEU A 91 12.83 16.14 10.34
C LEU A 91 12.98 16.97 9.05
N CYS A 92 13.58 16.37 8.03
CA CYS A 92 13.75 16.95 6.70
C CYS A 92 13.23 15.98 5.65
N THR A 93 12.46 16.49 4.69
CA THR A 93 12.01 15.73 3.53
C THR A 93 12.75 16.19 2.28
N GLN A 94 13.21 15.23 1.48
CA GLN A 94 13.68 15.44 0.12
C GLN A 94 12.73 14.74 -0.84
N THR A 95 12.46 15.34 -1.99
CA THR A 95 11.57 14.73 -2.99
C THR A 95 12.17 14.83 -4.37
N ASP A 96 12.39 13.66 -4.97
CA ASP A 96 12.89 13.51 -6.32
C ASP A 96 11.73 13.16 -7.26
N VAL A 97 11.85 13.62 -8.51
CA VAL A 97 10.83 13.39 -9.54
C VAL A 97 11.52 12.88 -10.79
N TYR A 98 11.15 11.68 -11.19
CA TYR A 98 11.65 11.03 -12.40
C TYR A 98 10.53 10.98 -13.44
N ALA A 99 10.85 11.27 -14.70
CA ALA A 99 9.91 11.18 -15.79
C ALA A 99 10.62 10.68 -17.05
N SER A 100 10.18 9.55 -17.59
CA SER A 100 10.72 9.03 -18.84
C SER A 100 10.32 9.95 -20.00
N PRO A 101 11.22 10.29 -20.93
CA PRO A 101 10.88 11.09 -22.11
C PRO A 101 9.69 10.55 -22.90
N LYS A 102 9.50 9.22 -22.90
CA LYS A 102 8.40 8.54 -23.61
C LYS A 102 7.05 8.71 -22.92
N THR A 103 7.02 8.78 -21.59
CA THR A 103 5.77 8.72 -20.81
C THR A 103 5.52 9.94 -19.93
N GLN A 104 6.44 10.92 -19.90
CA GLN A 104 6.36 12.14 -19.09
C GLN A 104 5.07 12.96 -19.24
N HIS A 105 4.36 12.78 -20.37
CA HIS A 105 3.11 13.47 -20.66
C HIS A 105 1.92 12.91 -19.87
N PHE A 106 2.01 11.68 -19.36
CA PHE A 106 0.98 11.05 -18.54
C PHE A 106 1.50 10.35 -17.28
N SER A 107 2.80 10.13 -17.12
CA SER A 107 3.35 9.42 -15.96
C SER A 107 4.62 10.08 -15.43
N ARG A 108 4.75 10.03 -14.09
CA ARG A 108 5.91 10.50 -13.34
C ARG A 108 6.10 9.58 -12.14
N GLU A 109 7.32 9.48 -11.67
CA GLU A 109 7.68 8.72 -10.50
C GLU A 109 8.20 9.67 -9.44
N PHE A 110 7.66 9.54 -8.24
CA PHE A 110 8.02 10.36 -7.09
C PHE A 110 8.72 9.48 -6.08
N ALA A 111 9.89 9.92 -5.62
CA ALA A 111 10.58 9.33 -4.48
C ALA A 111 10.68 10.39 -3.39
N VAL A 112 10.27 10.04 -2.18
CA VAL A 112 10.39 10.90 -0.99
C VAL A 112 11.33 10.22 -0.01
N PHE A 113 12.33 10.96 0.43
CA PHE A 113 13.27 10.55 1.46
C PHE A 113 13.03 11.38 2.71
N LEU A 114 12.92 10.72 3.85
CA LEU A 114 12.78 11.35 5.16
C LEU A 114 14.07 11.12 5.94
N THR A 115 14.66 12.22 6.40
CA THR A 115 15.87 12.19 7.22
C THR A 115 15.65 12.96 8.51
N GLN A 116 16.32 12.52 9.57
CA GLN A 116 16.43 13.23 10.82
C GLN A 116 17.79 13.91 10.88
N ARG A 117 17.81 15.22 11.10
CA ARG A 117 19.05 15.99 11.22
C ARG A 117 19.42 16.16 12.69
N GLU A 118 20.62 15.72 13.07
CA GLU A 118 21.17 15.93 14.41
C GLU A 118 22.55 16.59 14.30
N ALA A 119 22.66 17.86 14.72
CA ALA A 119 23.89 18.67 14.72
C ALA A 119 24.75 18.59 13.43
N SER A 120 25.56 17.55 13.28
CA SER A 120 26.46 17.27 12.16
C SER A 120 26.10 16.04 11.31
N THR A 121 25.13 15.22 11.71
CA THR A 121 24.74 13.99 11.03
C THR A 121 23.31 14.05 10.51
N SER A 122 23.06 13.29 9.43
CA SER A 122 21.74 13.06 8.87
C SER A 122 21.48 11.56 8.90
N ILE A 123 20.44 11.15 9.60
CA ILE A 123 20.05 9.75 9.75
C ILE A 123 18.87 9.49 8.81
N ALA A 124 18.95 8.45 8.00
CA ALA A 124 17.82 8.00 7.19
C ALA A 124 16.71 7.48 8.11
N VAL A 125 15.49 7.99 7.93
CA VAL A 125 14.32 7.62 8.73
C VAL A 125 13.39 6.72 7.93
N GLY A 126 13.26 7.00 6.63
CA GLY A 126 12.45 6.20 5.73
C GLY A 126 12.41 6.78 4.33
N GLN A 127 11.79 6.03 3.44
CA GLN A 127 11.62 6.41 2.05
C GLN A 127 10.32 5.84 1.50
N ALA A 128 9.76 6.51 0.49
CA ALA A 128 8.57 6.06 -0.19
C ALA A 128 8.64 6.40 -1.68
N GLN A 129 8.18 5.48 -2.51
CA GLN A 129 8.12 5.67 -3.96
C GLN A 129 6.71 5.43 -4.46
N ALA A 130 6.24 6.31 -5.33
CA ALA A 130 4.94 6.18 -5.95
C ALA A 130 4.94 6.68 -7.40
N ARG A 131 4.14 6.01 -8.23
CA ARG A 131 3.96 6.34 -9.64
C ARG A 131 2.69 7.13 -9.85
N TYR A 132 2.83 8.35 -10.33
CA TYR A 132 1.75 9.20 -10.79
C TYR A 132 1.32 8.81 -12.21
N ILE A 133 0.01 8.76 -12.45
CA ILE A 133 -0.59 8.47 -13.76
C ILE A 133 -1.76 9.44 -14.01
N ASP A 134 -1.59 10.38 -14.94
CA ASP A 134 -2.65 11.24 -15.46
C ASP A 134 -3.47 10.47 -16.51
N ARG A 135 -4.59 9.92 -16.05
CA ARG A 135 -5.49 9.13 -16.89
C ARG A 135 -6.17 9.96 -17.98
N ALA A 136 -6.38 11.26 -17.77
CA ALA A 136 -6.99 12.11 -18.79
C ALA A 136 -6.06 12.28 -20.01
N CYS A 137 -4.75 12.20 -19.81
CA CYS A 137 -3.77 12.25 -20.89
C CYS A 137 -3.68 10.95 -21.71
N LEU A 138 -4.13 9.83 -21.16
CA LEU A 138 -4.13 8.53 -21.87
C LEU A 138 -5.23 8.44 -22.94
N TYR A 139 -6.30 9.22 -22.78
CA TYR A 139 -7.45 9.22 -23.69
C TYR A 139 -7.56 10.57 -24.39
N PRO A 140 -6.79 10.81 -25.47
CA PRO A 140 -6.88 12.07 -26.18
C PRO A 140 -8.32 12.33 -26.64
N LYS A 141 -8.83 13.52 -26.30
CA LYS A 141 -10.14 13.98 -26.74
C LYS A 141 -10.22 13.91 -28.28
N PRO A 142 -11.33 13.45 -28.86
CA PRO A 142 -11.44 13.32 -30.31
C PRO A 142 -11.27 14.70 -30.95
N LYS A 143 -10.34 14.82 -31.92
CA LYS A 143 -10.20 16.03 -32.74
C LYS A 143 -11.48 16.21 -33.58
N LYS A 144 -11.93 17.46 -33.76
CA LYS A 144 -13.23 17.82 -34.34
C LYS A 144 -13.52 17.14 -35.69
N LYS A 145 -14.67 16.45 -35.75
CA LYS A 145 -15.58 15.97 -36.82
C LYS A 145 -15.12 15.52 -38.22
N ASN A 146 -13.93 15.83 -38.75
CA ASN A 146 -13.62 15.50 -40.15
C ASN A 146 -12.61 14.36 -40.36
N GLN A 147 -12.10 13.73 -39.30
CA GLN A 147 -11.24 12.56 -39.42
C GLN A 147 -12.01 11.32 -38.97
N LYS A 148 -12.32 10.42 -39.93
CA LYS A 148 -12.62 9.00 -39.67
C LYS A 148 -11.36 8.34 -39.10
N GLN A 149 -10.98 8.70 -37.89
CA GLN A 149 -9.90 8.04 -37.19
C GLN A 149 -10.49 6.76 -36.63
N THR A 150 -10.07 5.62 -37.18
CA THR A 150 -10.25 4.31 -36.56
C THR A 150 -9.64 4.43 -35.17
N ARG A 151 -10.48 4.65 -34.15
CA ARG A 151 -10.04 4.71 -32.77
C ARG A 151 -9.56 3.31 -32.42
N ASN A 152 -8.27 3.07 -32.54
CA ASN A 152 -7.61 2.06 -31.74
C ASN A 152 -7.84 2.50 -30.30
N LYS A 153 -8.91 1.97 -29.69
CA LYS A 153 -9.18 2.13 -28.26
C LYS A 153 -8.08 1.37 -27.56
N HIS A 154 -6.97 2.05 -27.29
CA HIS A 154 -5.96 1.49 -26.41
C HIS A 154 -6.58 1.40 -25.02
N SER A 155 -6.60 0.19 -24.47
CA SER A 155 -7.05 -0.02 -23.10
C SER A 155 -6.14 0.72 -22.13
N PHE A 156 -6.63 0.97 -20.91
CA PHE A 156 -5.81 1.57 -19.86
C PHE A 156 -4.51 0.79 -19.68
N ALA A 157 -4.62 -0.54 -19.56
CA ALA A 157 -3.48 -1.44 -19.43
C ALA A 157 -2.49 -1.30 -20.60
N LYS A 158 -2.99 -1.27 -21.84
CA LYS A 158 -2.14 -1.14 -23.04
C LYS A 158 -1.37 0.18 -23.07
N ALA A 159 -1.94 1.26 -22.54
CA ALA A 159 -1.26 2.54 -22.46
C ALA A 159 -0.15 2.55 -21.39
N LEU A 160 -0.21 1.64 -20.41
CA LEU A 160 0.81 1.47 -19.37
C LEU A 160 1.86 0.41 -19.72
N GLU A 161 1.66 -0.42 -20.75
CA GLU A 161 2.69 -1.37 -21.23
C GLU A 161 4.08 -0.73 -21.41
N PRO A 162 4.24 0.49 -21.97
CA PRO A 162 5.57 1.11 -22.10
C PRO A 162 6.22 1.49 -20.76
N LEU A 163 5.47 1.52 -19.66
CA LEU A 163 5.99 1.75 -18.31
C LEU A 163 6.56 0.47 -17.69
N ASN A 164 6.38 -0.68 -18.34
CA ASN A 164 6.58 -2.01 -17.78
C ASN A 164 7.94 -2.62 -18.17
N ALA A 165 9.04 -1.88 -17.99
CA ALA A 165 10.39 -2.43 -18.09
C ALA A 165 10.78 -3.34 -16.89
N GLY A 166 9.77 -3.90 -16.21
CA GLY A 166 9.80 -4.53 -14.88
C GLY A 166 8.39 -4.39 -14.27
N ASP A 167 7.98 -5.30 -13.39
CA ASP A 167 6.64 -5.45 -12.80
C ASP A 167 6.05 -4.15 -12.21
N SER A 168 5.54 -3.28 -13.08
CA SER A 168 5.06 -1.96 -12.67
C SER A 168 3.70 -2.12 -12.01
N ASP A 169 3.61 -1.74 -10.73
CA ASP A 169 2.36 -1.71 -9.94
C ASP A 169 1.20 -1.02 -10.69
N GLY A 170 1.50 0.00 -11.49
CA GLY A 170 0.51 0.69 -12.32
C GLY A 170 -0.15 -0.21 -13.37
N LEU A 171 0.61 -1.11 -14.03
CA LEU A 171 0.04 -2.06 -14.99
C LEU A 171 -0.76 -3.15 -14.26
N ALA A 172 -0.24 -3.67 -13.15
CA ALA A 172 -0.95 -4.63 -12.31
C ALA A 172 -2.31 -4.07 -11.84
N LEU A 173 -2.32 -2.80 -11.38
CA LEU A 173 -3.54 -2.07 -11.05
C LEU A 173 -4.49 -1.99 -12.26
N ALA A 174 -3.96 -1.60 -13.42
CA ALA A 174 -4.76 -1.44 -14.63
C ALA A 174 -5.43 -2.75 -15.07
N LEU A 175 -4.69 -3.86 -15.06
CA LEU A 175 -5.18 -5.19 -15.41
C LEU A 175 -6.21 -5.71 -14.40
N GLN A 176 -6.00 -5.46 -13.11
CA GLN A 176 -6.91 -5.91 -12.06
C GLN A 176 -8.27 -5.21 -12.16
N PHE A 177 -8.25 -3.88 -12.31
CA PHE A 177 -9.44 -3.06 -12.12
C PHE A 177 -10.14 -2.60 -13.37
N PHE A 178 -9.44 -2.42 -14.49
CA PHE A 178 -10.00 -1.74 -15.65
C PHE A 178 -10.14 -2.67 -16.84
N ASN A 179 -11.29 -2.60 -17.50
CA ASN A 179 -11.53 -3.33 -18.73
C ASN A 179 -10.78 -2.71 -19.92
N SER A 180 -10.97 -3.30 -21.10
CA SER A 180 -10.36 -2.83 -22.35
C SER A 180 -10.76 -1.41 -22.75
N ASN A 181 -11.85 -0.85 -22.21
CA ASN A 181 -12.25 0.53 -22.42
C ASN A 181 -11.66 1.50 -21.38
N GLY A 182 -10.89 1.00 -20.42
CA GLY A 182 -10.34 1.81 -19.33
C GLY A 182 -11.35 2.19 -18.26
N THR A 183 -12.48 1.46 -18.19
CA THR A 183 -13.48 1.63 -17.13
C THR A 183 -13.40 0.50 -16.11
N LEU A 184 -13.69 0.83 -14.86
CA LEU A 184 -13.69 -0.07 -13.71
C LEU A 184 -14.61 -1.26 -14.01
N MET A 185 -14.09 -2.47 -13.81
CA MET A 185 -14.84 -3.69 -14.02
C MET A 185 -15.99 -3.79 -13.00
N SER A 186 -17.15 -4.26 -13.45
CA SER A 186 -18.36 -4.37 -12.61
C SER A 186 -18.22 -5.34 -11.44
N LYS A 187 -17.19 -6.19 -11.42
CA LYS A 187 -16.86 -7.04 -10.28
C LYS A 187 -16.29 -6.26 -9.10
N HIS A 188 -15.79 -5.04 -9.31
CA HIS A 188 -15.22 -4.20 -8.25
C HIS A 188 -16.15 -3.08 -7.78
N THR A 189 -17.32 -2.94 -8.41
CA THR A 189 -18.31 -1.92 -8.08
C THR A 189 -19.41 -2.47 -7.16
N HIS A 190 -19.95 -1.60 -6.31
CA HIS A 190 -21.26 -1.81 -5.69
C HIS A 190 -22.33 -2.14 -6.76
N PRO A 191 -23.27 -3.08 -6.54
CA PRO A 191 -23.70 -3.72 -5.29
C PRO A 191 -23.01 -5.05 -4.93
N ARG A 192 -22.08 -5.56 -5.76
CA ARG A 192 -21.45 -6.87 -5.51
C ARG A 192 -20.53 -6.90 -4.29
N HIS A 193 -20.01 -5.74 -3.90
CA HIS A 193 -19.22 -5.56 -2.69
C HIS A 193 -19.81 -4.42 -1.88
N PRO A 194 -20.87 -4.68 -1.07
CA PRO A 194 -21.53 -3.65 -0.26
C PRO A 194 -20.58 -2.96 0.72
N SER A 195 -19.50 -3.62 1.10
CA SER A 195 -18.45 -3.09 1.97
C SER A 195 -17.41 -2.22 1.27
N SER A 196 -17.38 -2.16 -0.06
CA SER A 196 -16.44 -1.26 -0.74
C SER A 196 -17.05 0.14 -0.92
N PRO A 197 -16.40 1.19 -0.42
CA PRO A 197 -16.90 2.56 -0.56
C PRO A 197 -16.58 3.19 -1.92
N PHE A 198 -16.08 2.39 -2.87
CA PHE A 198 -15.64 2.85 -4.18
C PHE A 198 -16.51 2.29 -5.31
N GLY A 199 -16.69 3.11 -6.34
CA GLY A 199 -17.50 2.79 -7.51
C GLY A 199 -16.96 3.43 -8.79
N ALA A 200 -17.90 3.88 -9.63
CA ALA A 200 -17.59 4.40 -10.96
C ALA A 200 -16.76 5.71 -10.93
N GLU A 201 -16.66 6.39 -9.80
CA GLU A 201 -15.80 7.56 -9.60
C GLU A 201 -14.31 7.25 -9.79
N LEU A 202 -13.88 6.00 -9.58
CA LEU A 202 -12.51 5.57 -9.92
C LEU A 202 -12.24 5.59 -11.43
N ASN A 203 -13.23 5.88 -12.28
CA ASN A 203 -13.04 6.03 -13.73
C ASN A 203 -12.47 7.39 -14.15
N SER A 204 -12.43 8.37 -13.24
CA SER A 204 -11.87 9.70 -13.47
C SER A 204 -10.67 9.97 -12.57
N GLY A 205 -10.06 11.14 -12.78
CA GLY A 205 -8.95 11.61 -11.96
C GLY A 205 -7.61 11.01 -12.33
N ALA A 206 -6.55 11.70 -11.94
CA ALA A 206 -5.22 11.11 -11.91
C ALA A 206 -5.07 10.21 -10.68
N VAL A 207 -4.24 9.19 -10.82
CA VAL A 207 -3.99 8.21 -9.75
C VAL A 207 -2.53 8.24 -9.35
N LEU A 208 -2.26 7.93 -8.08
CA LEU A 208 -0.94 7.73 -7.53
C LEU A 208 -0.85 6.29 -7.02
N VAL A 209 0.05 5.49 -7.57
CA VAL A 209 0.21 4.09 -7.19
C VAL A 209 1.45 3.98 -6.31
N LEU A 210 1.27 3.68 -5.03
CA LEU A 210 2.36 3.50 -4.07
C LEU A 210 3.05 2.16 -4.36
N SER A 211 4.35 2.22 -4.68
CA SER A 211 5.15 1.04 -5.02
C SER A 211 5.80 0.44 -3.78
N TYR A 212 6.49 1.28 -2.99
CA TYR A 212 6.98 0.85 -1.69
C TYR A 212 6.99 1.99 -0.68
N LEU A 213 6.97 1.60 0.59
CA LEU A 213 7.10 2.45 1.75
C LEU A 213 7.97 1.74 2.78
N LEU A 214 9.15 2.29 3.03
CA LEU A 214 10.10 1.77 4.00
C LEU A 214 10.26 2.78 5.14
N VAL A 215 10.13 2.30 6.37
CA VAL A 215 10.46 3.07 7.58
C VAL A 215 11.45 2.25 8.37
N GLU A 216 12.58 2.88 8.71
CA GLU A 216 13.64 2.26 9.50
C GLU A 216 13.09 1.80 10.85
N ARG A 217 13.52 0.60 11.30
CA ARG A 217 12.95 -0.09 12.48
C ARG A 217 12.89 0.82 13.71
N ALA A 218 13.96 1.58 13.97
CA ALA A 218 14.07 2.52 15.10
C ALA A 218 13.03 3.67 15.08
N PHE A 219 12.45 3.96 13.91
CA PHE A 219 11.51 5.06 13.69
C PHE A 219 10.08 4.60 13.40
N ARG A 220 9.82 3.29 13.39
CA ARG A 220 8.47 2.73 13.24
C ARG A 220 7.57 3.14 14.39
N ARG A 221 6.26 3.13 14.15
CA ARG A 221 5.20 3.51 15.10
C ARG A 221 5.26 4.97 15.62
N ARG A 222 6.11 5.82 15.04
CA ARG A 222 6.21 7.26 15.34
C ARG A 222 5.49 8.15 14.31
N GLY A 223 4.67 7.56 13.45
CA GLY A 223 3.92 8.29 12.40
C GLY A 223 4.70 8.61 11.12
N MET A 224 5.96 8.15 11.00
CA MET A 224 6.82 8.47 9.84
C MET A 224 6.24 8.02 8.50
N GLY A 225 5.59 6.84 8.46
CA GLY A 225 4.92 6.37 7.24
C GLY A 225 3.79 7.31 6.77
N ARG A 226 3.05 7.92 7.71
CA ARG A 226 2.00 8.90 7.38
C ARG A 226 2.60 10.20 6.83
N VAL A 227 3.74 10.63 7.37
CA VAL A 227 4.48 11.80 6.85
C VAL A 227 4.92 11.56 5.41
N LEU A 228 5.52 10.40 5.13
CA LEU A 228 5.96 10.02 3.77
C LEU A 228 4.79 9.98 2.77
N ILE A 229 3.67 9.33 3.12
CA ILE A 229 2.47 9.29 2.26
C ILE A 229 1.91 10.71 2.04
N SER A 230 1.88 11.55 3.07
CA SER A 230 1.36 12.92 2.98
C SER A 230 2.21 13.77 2.04
N GLU A 231 3.53 13.64 2.09
CA GLU A 231 4.44 14.37 1.19
C GLU A 231 4.28 13.91 -0.27
N LEU A 232 4.16 12.59 -0.51
CA LEU A 232 3.87 12.05 -1.83
C LEU A 232 2.56 12.62 -2.40
N ILE A 233 1.49 12.66 -1.60
CA ILE A 233 0.19 13.24 -1.99
C ILE A 233 0.34 14.73 -2.26
N ALA A 234 1.03 15.49 -1.39
CA ALA A 234 1.25 16.92 -1.57
C ALA A 234 2.01 17.22 -2.87
N LYS A 235 3.00 16.39 -3.21
CA LYS A 235 3.71 16.49 -4.49
C LYS A 235 2.82 16.17 -5.67
N ALA A 236 2.04 15.08 -5.59
CA ALA A 236 1.15 14.63 -6.66
C ALA A 236 -0.03 15.60 -6.89
N LYS A 237 -0.54 16.29 -5.86
CA LYS A 237 -1.57 17.34 -6.00
C LYS A 237 -1.11 18.49 -6.88
N ARG A 238 0.20 18.79 -6.88
CA ARG A 238 0.81 19.84 -7.72
C ARG A 238 1.06 19.39 -9.16
N ALA A 239 0.88 18.10 -9.47
CA ALA A 239 1.05 17.59 -10.83
C ALA A 239 -0.17 17.93 -11.71
N ARG A 240 0.05 17.95 -13.03
CA ARG A 240 -1.01 18.23 -14.01
C ARG A 240 -2.12 17.18 -13.90
N GLY A 241 -3.36 17.64 -13.74
CA GLY A 241 -4.53 16.77 -13.62
C GLY A 241 -5.01 16.60 -12.18
N GLY A 242 -4.13 16.79 -11.19
CA GLY A 242 -4.44 16.62 -9.77
C GLY A 242 -4.67 15.15 -9.42
N VAL A 243 -3.94 14.63 -8.43
CA VAL A 243 -4.24 13.29 -7.91
C VAL A 243 -5.58 13.30 -7.17
N GLU A 244 -6.45 12.36 -7.51
CA GLU A 244 -7.72 12.12 -6.81
C GLU A 244 -7.67 10.85 -5.97
N TRP A 245 -6.88 9.86 -6.41
CA TRP A 245 -6.87 8.52 -5.83
C TRP A 245 -5.44 8.04 -5.58
N VAL A 246 -5.19 7.50 -4.40
CA VAL A 246 -3.92 6.82 -4.09
C VAL A 246 -4.18 5.34 -3.92
N PHE A 247 -3.55 4.51 -4.72
CA PHE A 247 -3.66 3.06 -4.65
C PHE A 247 -2.42 2.45 -4.00
N VAL A 248 -2.61 1.36 -3.27
CA VAL A 248 -1.54 0.52 -2.76
C VAL A 248 -1.99 -0.92 -2.74
N LYS A 249 -1.07 -1.84 -3.02
CA LYS A 249 -1.20 -3.26 -2.69
C LYS A 249 -0.31 -3.50 -1.47
N PRO A 250 -0.86 -3.65 -0.26
CA PRO A 250 -0.06 -3.95 0.92
C PRO A 250 0.79 -5.19 0.67
N GLY A 251 2.00 -5.17 1.20
CA GLY A 251 2.97 -6.25 1.06
C GLY A 251 3.89 -6.30 2.27
N VAL A 252 4.63 -7.40 2.37
CA VAL A 252 5.65 -7.62 3.40
C VAL A 252 7.01 -7.37 2.77
N ILE A 253 7.93 -6.78 3.54
CA ILE A 253 9.31 -6.58 3.10
C ILE A 253 10.05 -7.87 3.43
N PRO A 254 10.56 -8.63 2.44
CA PRO A 254 11.22 -9.91 2.71
C PRO A 254 12.40 -9.79 3.67
N ALA A 255 13.13 -8.68 3.63
CA ALA A 255 14.24 -8.41 4.55
C ALA A 255 13.83 -8.26 6.04
N ASP A 256 12.54 -8.10 6.34
CA ASP A 256 12.04 -8.12 7.71
C ASP A 256 11.61 -9.52 8.18
N LEU A 257 11.56 -10.50 7.27
CA LEU A 257 11.32 -11.91 7.59
C LEU A 257 12.63 -12.52 8.12
N GLU A 258 13.03 -12.13 9.34
CA GLU A 258 14.17 -12.72 10.05
C GLU A 258 13.75 -14.05 10.69
N VAL A 259 13.44 -15.05 9.87
CA VAL A 259 13.02 -16.37 10.34
C VAL A 259 13.91 -17.44 9.73
N GLU A 260 14.82 -17.97 10.54
CA GLU A 260 15.47 -19.26 10.29
C GLU A 260 14.50 -20.35 10.77
N GLY A 261 13.58 -20.78 9.92
CA GLY A 261 12.49 -21.68 10.31
C GLY A 261 11.96 -22.54 9.18
N LYS A 262 11.02 -23.42 9.50
CA LYS A 262 10.30 -24.23 8.49
C LYS A 262 9.36 -23.34 7.69
N GLU A 263 9.00 -23.79 6.48
CA GLU A 263 8.09 -23.07 5.56
C GLU A 263 6.78 -22.62 6.23
N GLU A 264 6.18 -23.47 7.08
CA GLU A 264 4.96 -23.14 7.84
C GLU A 264 5.14 -21.95 8.79
N GLU A 265 6.28 -21.83 9.47
CA GLU A 265 6.57 -20.70 10.37
C GLU A 265 6.76 -19.40 9.59
N MET A 266 7.35 -19.50 8.38
CA MET A 266 7.51 -18.35 7.49
C MET A 266 6.16 -17.84 7.00
N GLU A 267 5.22 -18.72 6.64
CA GLU A 267 3.88 -18.36 6.21
C GLU A 267 3.10 -17.64 7.33
N GLU A 268 3.15 -18.16 8.57
CA GLU A 268 2.49 -17.53 9.70
C GLU A 268 3.06 -16.13 10.00
N VAL A 269 4.39 -15.99 9.91
CA VAL A 269 5.07 -14.70 10.11
C VAL A 269 4.69 -13.72 8.99
N GLU A 270 4.70 -14.15 7.74
CA GLU A 270 4.28 -13.32 6.61
C GLU A 270 2.82 -12.88 6.76
N LYS A 271 1.91 -13.79 7.13
CA LYS A 271 0.50 -13.48 7.39
C LYS A 271 0.34 -12.44 8.49
N ARG A 272 1.08 -12.56 9.59
CA ARG A 272 1.09 -11.56 10.68
C ARG A 272 1.59 -10.21 10.20
N MET A 273 2.72 -10.18 9.50
CA MET A 273 3.31 -8.95 8.97
C MET A 273 2.41 -8.26 7.95
N TYR A 274 1.77 -9.02 7.09
CA TYR A 274 0.79 -8.51 6.14
C TYR A 274 -0.42 -7.92 6.85
N ALA A 275 -0.93 -8.58 7.91
CA ALA A 275 -2.01 -8.03 8.73
C ALA A 275 -1.62 -6.69 9.39
N GLU A 276 -0.38 -6.54 9.85
CA GLU A 276 0.15 -5.28 10.36
C GLU A 276 0.23 -4.18 9.29
N ALA A 277 0.67 -4.53 8.08
CA ALA A 277 0.69 -3.61 6.93
C ALA A 277 -0.73 -3.14 6.57
N VAL A 278 -1.71 -4.06 6.54
CA VAL A 278 -3.12 -3.74 6.32
C VAL A 278 -3.65 -2.82 7.43
N ALA A 279 -3.37 -3.12 8.70
CA ALA A 279 -3.78 -2.29 9.82
C ALA A 279 -3.18 -0.87 9.73
N PHE A 280 -1.92 -0.75 9.30
CA PHE A 280 -1.28 0.54 9.04
C PHE A 280 -2.03 1.34 7.96
N TYR A 281 -2.25 0.76 6.78
CA TYR A 281 -2.93 1.47 5.68
C TYR A 281 -4.37 1.85 6.05
N ARG A 282 -5.10 0.97 6.75
CA ARG A 282 -6.43 1.28 7.29
C ARG A 282 -6.40 2.44 8.27
N GLY A 283 -5.41 2.48 9.16
CA GLY A 283 -5.18 3.58 10.11
C GLY A 283 -4.83 4.91 9.45
N VAL A 284 -4.21 4.89 8.26
CA VAL A 284 -3.99 6.09 7.43
C VAL A 284 -5.28 6.57 6.73
N GLY A 285 -6.27 5.68 6.59
CA GLY A 285 -7.57 5.96 5.97
C GLY A 285 -7.79 5.28 4.63
N PHE A 286 -6.90 4.38 4.21
CA PHE A 286 -7.11 3.57 3.02
C PHE A 286 -8.22 2.53 3.26
N ARG A 287 -9.02 2.26 2.23
CA ARG A 287 -10.08 1.25 2.27
C ARG A 287 -9.95 0.28 1.10
N ARG A 288 -10.46 -0.93 1.25
CA ARG A 288 -10.35 -1.97 0.22
C ARG A 288 -11.24 -1.65 -0.98
N VAL A 289 -10.73 -1.93 -2.19
CA VAL A 289 -11.47 -1.75 -3.44
C VAL A 289 -12.08 -3.08 -3.87
N GLY A 290 -13.40 -3.22 -3.74
CA GLY A 290 -14.14 -4.47 -3.93
C GLY A 290 -13.56 -5.61 -3.08
N GLY A 291 -13.58 -6.83 -3.62
CA GLY A 291 -12.93 -8.02 -3.03
C GLY A 291 -11.44 -8.17 -3.37
N SER A 292 -10.73 -7.10 -3.74
CA SER A 292 -9.33 -7.22 -4.20
C SER A 292 -8.31 -7.08 -3.05
N LYS A 293 -7.04 -7.41 -3.34
CA LYS A 293 -5.88 -7.12 -2.45
C LYS A 293 -5.45 -5.65 -2.45
N TRP A 294 -6.08 -4.80 -3.25
CA TRP A 294 -5.72 -3.39 -3.36
C TRP A 294 -6.58 -2.51 -2.47
N PHE A 295 -5.92 -1.48 -1.97
CA PHE A 295 -6.48 -0.44 -1.14
C PHE A 295 -6.42 0.90 -1.87
N CYS A 296 -7.41 1.74 -1.63
CA CYS A 296 -7.48 3.08 -2.19
C CYS A 296 -7.71 4.12 -1.08
N LEU A 297 -7.09 5.28 -1.26
CA LEU A 297 -7.30 6.48 -0.46
C LEU A 297 -7.85 7.58 -1.37
N ALA A 298 -9.05 8.06 -1.06
CA ALA A 298 -9.59 9.26 -1.68
C ALA A 298 -8.80 10.48 -1.19
N VAL A 299 -8.24 11.27 -2.09
CA VAL A 299 -7.46 12.46 -1.73
C VAL A 299 -8.35 13.56 -1.14
N ASP A 300 -9.64 13.57 -1.51
CA ASP A 300 -10.67 14.35 -0.85
C ASP A 300 -10.96 13.80 0.55
N GLU A 301 -10.88 14.69 1.55
CA GLU A 301 -11.11 14.37 2.95
C GLU A 301 -12.60 14.18 3.28
N VAL A 302 -13.50 14.74 2.45
CA VAL A 302 -14.96 14.64 2.63
C VAL A 302 -15.54 13.39 1.98
N HIS A 303 -14.75 12.66 1.20
CA HIS A 303 -15.18 11.44 0.52
C HIS A 303 -15.74 10.40 1.50
N ALA A 304 -16.79 9.67 1.10
CA ALA A 304 -17.49 8.72 1.97
C ALA A 304 -16.56 7.61 2.51
N SER A 305 -15.58 7.17 1.72
CA SER A 305 -14.58 6.18 2.16
C SER A 305 -13.79 6.61 3.39
N ARG A 306 -13.64 7.92 3.65
CA ARG A 306 -12.93 8.46 4.83
C ARG A 306 -13.71 8.25 6.13
N ARG A 307 -15.01 8.02 6.05
CA ARG A 307 -15.91 7.81 7.20
C ARG A 307 -16.16 6.34 7.53
N VAL A 308 -15.78 5.42 6.63
CA VAL A 308 -15.87 3.98 6.88
C VAL A 308 -14.94 3.65 8.04
N ARG A 309 -15.43 2.95 9.08
CA ARG A 309 -14.57 2.57 10.21
C ARG A 309 -13.59 1.47 9.78
N VAL A 310 -12.55 1.25 10.57
CA VAL A 310 -11.53 0.24 10.24
C VAL A 310 -12.14 -1.17 10.28
N GLU A 311 -13.10 -1.37 11.18
CA GLU A 311 -13.82 -2.62 11.42
C GLU A 311 -14.89 -2.90 10.35
N ASP A 312 -15.43 -1.83 9.74
CA ASP A 312 -16.42 -1.91 8.66
C ASP A 312 -15.76 -2.08 7.27
N ASP A 313 -14.43 -1.92 7.17
CA ASP A 313 -13.70 -2.14 5.94
C ASP A 313 -13.70 -3.63 5.57
N ALA A 314 -14.06 -3.92 4.31
CA ALA A 314 -14.22 -5.28 3.81
C ALA A 314 -13.10 -6.22 4.28
N GLY A 315 -13.48 -7.29 4.99
CA GLY A 315 -12.60 -8.40 5.33
C GLY A 315 -12.03 -9.04 4.06
N GLU A 316 -10.96 -9.83 4.20
CA GLU A 316 -10.49 -10.63 3.09
C GLU A 316 -11.59 -11.60 2.65
N ILE A 317 -11.95 -11.54 1.37
CA ILE A 317 -12.70 -12.64 0.79
C ILE A 317 -11.66 -13.73 0.61
N VAL A 318 -11.79 -14.80 1.40
CA VAL A 318 -11.06 -16.05 1.16
C VAL A 318 -11.41 -16.46 -0.27
N GLU A 319 -10.42 -16.44 -1.17
CA GLU A 319 -10.59 -16.98 -2.52
C GLU A 319 -10.91 -18.47 -2.33
N SER A 320 -12.19 -18.82 -2.49
CA SER A 320 -12.71 -20.20 -2.48
C SER A 320 -12.40 -20.91 -3.78
#